data_AF-A0A3L6RSN4-F1
#
_entry.id   AF-A0A3L6RSN4-F1
#
_cell.length_a   1.000
_cell.length_b   1.000
_cell.length_c   1.000
_cell.angle_alpha   90.00
_cell.angle_beta   90.00
_cell.angle_gamma   90.00
#
_symmetry.space_group_name_H-M   'P 1'
#
loop_
_entity.id
_entity.type
_entity.pdbx_description
1 polymer ?
#
loop_
_entity_poly.entity_id
_entity_poly.type
_entity_poly.pdbx_seq_one_letter_code
_entity_poly.pdbx_strand_id
1 'polypeptide(L)'
;MEGGGSLALGMAVTSEQGKKVASSGPCPVLQVVNVRRQPELLRSVSTRIPWYRMLSSDSINSLQGMLVSSLSHLVAKGAFRSGIVLDLL
;
A
#
# COMPACT_ATOMS: atom_id res chain seq x y z
N MET A 1 14.75 -12.49 -28.40
CA MET A 1 13.88 -11.36 -28.74
C MET A 1 12.50 -11.67 -28.19
N GLU A 2 11.87 -10.66 -27.60
CA GLU A 2 10.46 -10.60 -27.16
C GLU A 2 10.10 -11.55 -25.99
N GLY A 3 9.52 -11.10 -24.88
CA GLY A 3 8.76 -9.89 -24.61
C GLY A 3 7.50 -10.29 -23.84
N GLY A 4 7.14 -9.56 -22.79
CA GLY A 4 5.84 -9.72 -22.12
C GLY A 4 5.91 -9.99 -20.62
N GLY A 5 6.66 -9.18 -19.87
CA GLY A 5 6.50 -9.10 -18.43
C GLY A 5 5.15 -8.46 -18.09
N SER A 6 4.15 -9.28 -17.78
CA SER A 6 2.91 -8.83 -17.15
C SER A 6 3.03 -9.07 -15.65
N LEU A 7 3.58 -8.07 -14.94
CA LEU A 7 3.59 -8.06 -13.49
C LEU A 7 2.31 -7.38 -13.01
N ALA A 8 1.23 -8.15 -12.95
CA ALA A 8 0.06 -7.79 -12.15
C ALA A 8 0.49 -7.79 -10.68
N LEU A 9 0.94 -6.64 -10.18
CA LEU A 9 1.36 -6.49 -8.78
C LEU A 9 0.12 -6.25 -7.92
N GLY A 10 -0.55 -7.34 -7.58
CA GLY A 10 -1.68 -7.35 -6.64
C GLY A 10 -1.24 -6.87 -5.26
N MET A 11 -2.09 -6.07 -4.62
CA MET A 11 -1.99 -5.78 -3.18
C MET A 11 -2.02 -7.10 -2.41
N ALA A 12 -0.92 -7.48 -1.76
CA ALA A 12 -0.90 -8.60 -0.83
C ALA A 12 -1.53 -8.15 0.49
N VAL A 13 -2.87 -8.18 0.53
CA VAL A 13 -3.61 -8.15 1.79
C VAL A 13 -3.53 -9.56 2.35
N THR A 14 -2.71 -9.77 3.39
CA THR A 14 -2.73 -11.02 4.14
C THR A 14 -3.95 -11.04 5.05
N SER A 15 -5.12 -11.20 4.44
CA SER A 15 -6.29 -11.76 5.10
C SER A 15 -6.41 -13.18 4.57
N GLU A 16 -6.61 -14.15 5.46
CA GLU A 16 -6.85 -15.54 5.09
C GLU A 16 -8.08 -15.66 4.19
N GLN A 17 -7.90 -15.52 2.88
CA GLN A 17 -8.74 -16.05 1.81
C GLN A 17 -8.19 -15.59 0.46
N GLY A 18 -7.36 -16.45 -0.12
CA GLY A 18 -7.04 -16.36 -1.54
C GLY A 18 -8.30 -16.57 -2.36
N LYS A 19 -8.85 -15.49 -2.94
CA LYS A 19 -9.69 -15.58 -4.13
C LYS A 19 -9.46 -14.36 -4.99
N LYS A 20 -8.99 -14.62 -6.20
CA LYS A 20 -8.88 -13.69 -7.31
C LYS A 20 -10.27 -13.11 -7.57
N VAL A 21 -10.49 -11.84 -7.25
CA VAL A 21 -11.71 -11.13 -7.64
C VAL A 21 -11.29 -9.88 -8.40
N ALA A 22 -11.52 -9.88 -9.71
CA ALA A 22 -11.81 -8.64 -10.40
C ALA A 22 -13.16 -8.18 -9.85
N SER A 23 -13.17 -7.31 -8.84
CA SER A 23 -14.40 -6.90 -8.17
C SER A 23 -14.86 -5.57 -8.73
N SER A 24 -15.96 -5.59 -9.47
CA SER A 24 -16.90 -4.46 -9.57
C SER A 24 -17.61 -4.23 -8.22
N GLY A 25 -16.84 -4.19 -7.13
CA GLY A 25 -17.29 -3.96 -5.76
C GLY A 25 -17.08 -2.50 -5.37
N PRO A 26 -17.71 -2.04 -4.28
CA PRO A 26 -17.51 -0.68 -3.80
C PRO A 26 -16.03 -0.44 -3.49
N CYS A 27 -15.45 0.59 -4.10
CA CYS A 27 -14.11 1.07 -3.80
C CYS A 27 -14.14 1.68 -2.38
N PRO A 28 -13.44 1.10 -1.39
CA PRO A 28 -13.53 1.60 -0.03
C PRO A 28 -12.80 2.93 0.10
N VAL A 29 -13.52 3.95 0.56
CA VAL A 29 -12.98 5.27 0.89
C VAL A 29 -12.45 5.25 2.32
N LEU A 30 -11.15 5.47 2.49
CA LEU A 30 -10.47 5.42 3.80
C LEU A 30 -9.72 6.72 4.07
N GLN A 31 -9.74 7.19 5.31
CA GLN A 31 -8.85 8.26 5.77
C GLN A 31 -7.53 7.67 6.27
N VAL A 32 -6.41 8.21 5.82
CA VAL A 32 -5.09 7.87 6.36
C VAL A 32 -4.94 8.52 7.73
N VAL A 33 -4.86 7.70 8.76
CA VAL A 33 -4.67 8.13 10.13
C VAL A 33 -3.19 8.40 10.39
N ASN A 34 -2.31 7.52 9.90
CA ASN A 34 -0.88 7.60 10.20
C ASN A 34 -0.03 6.96 9.10
N VAL A 35 1.16 7.52 8.87
CA VAL A 35 2.17 6.98 7.95
C VAL A 35 3.53 7.02 8.65
N ARG A 36 4.17 5.87 8.81
CA ARG A 36 5.46 5.76 9.50
C ARG A 36 6.47 5.00 8.65
N ARG A 37 7.64 5.62 8.45
CA ARG A 37 8.79 4.93 7.87
C ARG A 37 9.20 3.77 8.78
N GLN A 38 9.35 2.59 8.21
CA GLN A 38 9.85 1.42 8.95
C GLN A 38 11.38 1.35 8.87
N PRO A 39 12.06 0.93 9.95
CA PRO A 39 13.48 0.61 9.88
C PRO A 39 13.71 -0.53 8.90
N GLU A 40 14.81 -0.47 8.13
CA GLU A 40 15.26 -1.55 7.24
C GLU A 40 15.78 -2.73 8.09
N LEU A 41 14.88 -3.48 8.72
CA LEU A 41 15.28 -4.45 9.74
C LEU A 41 15.81 -5.77 9.17
N LEU A 42 15.51 -6.12 7.92
CA LEU A 42 16.01 -7.34 7.29
C LEU A 42 16.03 -7.21 5.77
N ARG A 43 17.19 -6.93 5.19
CA ARG A 43 17.76 -7.69 4.05
C ARG A 43 19.03 -7.03 3.53
N SER A 44 20.12 -7.79 3.63
CA SER A 44 21.18 -7.79 2.62
C SER A 44 20.56 -7.64 1.23
N VAL A 45 21.17 -6.82 0.37
CA VAL A 45 20.75 -6.45 -1.00
C VAL A 45 20.00 -5.11 -1.12
N SER A 46 20.80 -4.04 -1.25
CA SER A 46 20.71 -3.06 -2.35
C SER A 46 19.33 -2.49 -2.74
N THR A 47 18.45 -2.19 -1.79
CA THR A 47 17.21 -1.46 -2.08
C THR A 47 17.09 -0.23 -1.18
N ARG A 48 17.59 0.93 -1.66
CA ARG A 48 17.50 2.25 -1.00
C ARG A 48 16.08 2.80 -0.86
N ILE A 49 15.04 2.02 -1.18
CA ILE A 49 13.67 2.51 -1.24
C ILE A 49 13.04 2.39 0.14
N PRO A 50 12.61 3.51 0.77
CA PRO A 50 12.02 3.48 2.09
C PRO A 50 10.66 2.77 2.08
N TRP A 51 10.42 1.99 3.14
CA TRP A 51 9.19 1.25 3.38
C TRP A 51 8.35 2.04 4.37
N TYR A 52 7.05 2.16 4.10
CA TYR A 52 6.12 2.88 4.96
C TYR A 52 5.00 1.96 5.44
N ARG A 53 4.78 1.95 6.75
CA ARG A 53 3.58 1.38 7.36
C ARG A 53 2.51 2.47 7.40
N MET A 54 1.31 2.11 6.99
CA MET A 54 0.15 2.98 6.97
C MET A 54 -0.93 2.43 7.90
N LEU A 55 -1.63 3.35 8.57
CA LEU A 55 -2.89 3.08 9.25
C LEU A 55 -3.97 3.93 8.57
N SER A 56 -5.07 3.32 8.18
CA SER A 56 -6.22 3.97 7.57
C SER A 56 -7.51 3.59 8.29
N SER A 57 -8.56 4.39 8.19
CA SER A 57 -9.85 4.15 8.86
C SER A 57 -11.03 4.56 7.98
N ASP A 58 -12.14 3.83 8.09
CA ASP A 58 -13.46 4.17 7.51
C ASP A 58 -14.39 4.84 8.55
N SER A 59 -13.84 5.39 9.63
CA SER A 59 -14.54 5.93 10.82
C SER A 59 -15.12 4.89 11.79
N ILE A 60 -15.19 3.61 11.41
CA ILE A 60 -15.71 2.54 12.28
C ILE A 60 -14.56 1.59 12.64
N ASN A 61 -13.83 1.15 11.63
CA ASN A 61 -12.72 0.21 11.69
C ASN A 61 -11.40 0.91 11.31
N SER A 62 -10.30 0.23 11.61
CA SER A 62 -8.97 0.63 11.17
C SER A 62 -8.30 -0.51 10.42
N LEU A 63 -7.66 -0.17 9.30
CA LEU A 63 -6.89 -1.07 8.47
C LEU A 63 -5.41 -0.65 8.53
N GLN A 64 -4.55 -1.60 8.91
CA GLN A 64 -3.11 -1.40 8.85
C GLN A 64 -2.54 -2.10 7.62
N GLY A 65 -1.66 -1.42 6.89
CA GLY A 65 -1.03 -1.95 5.69
C GLY A 65 0.39 -1.42 5.47
N MET A 66 1.04 -1.98 4.45
CA MET A 66 2.33 -1.50 3.95
C MET A 66 2.09 -0.77 2.64
N LEU A 67 2.65 0.44 2.52
CA LEU A 67 2.65 1.16 1.25
C LEU A 67 3.64 0.47 0.30
N VAL A 68 3.18 0.17 -0.91
CA VAL A 68 4.04 -0.39 -1.95
C VAL A 68 5.16 0.60 -2.30
N SER A 69 6.35 0.08 -2.58
CA SER A 69 7.56 0.88 -2.80
C SER A 69 7.44 1.86 -3.99
N SER A 70 6.60 1.52 -4.99
CA SER A 70 6.30 2.38 -6.13
C SER A 70 5.62 3.70 -5.72
N LEU A 71 4.89 3.72 -4.58
CA LEU A 71 4.19 4.90 -4.06
C LEU A 71 4.97 5.63 -2.96
N SER A 72 6.15 5.13 -2.54
CA SER A 72 6.97 5.76 -1.49
C SER A 72 7.35 7.21 -1.79
N HIS A 73 7.44 7.58 -3.07
CA HIS A 73 7.72 8.95 -3.48
C HIS A 73 6.59 9.93 -3.14
N LEU A 74 5.34 9.47 -3.01
CA LEU A 74 4.21 10.30 -2.61
C LEU A 74 4.33 10.72 -1.14
N VAL A 75 4.83 9.83 -0.29
CA VAL A 75 5.12 10.16 1.12
C VAL A 75 6.29 11.15 1.19
N ALA A 76 7.37 10.90 0.43
CA ALA A 76 8.54 11.77 0.40
C ALA A 76 8.21 13.20 -0.09
N LYS A 77 7.27 13.33 -1.03
CA LYS A 77 6.78 14.62 -1.54
C LYS A 77 5.66 15.24 -0.69
N GLY A 78 5.25 14.59 0.40
CA GLY A 78 4.17 15.06 1.28
C GLY A 78 2.74 14.93 0.68
N ALA A 79 2.60 14.36 -0.52
CA ALA A 79 1.31 14.09 -1.16
C ALA A 79 0.53 12.98 -0.43
N PHE A 80 1.25 12.04 0.18
CA PHE A 80 0.67 10.97 0.98
C PHE A 80 1.05 11.14 2.46
N ARG A 81 0.10 11.59 3.28
CA ARG A 81 0.30 11.93 4.71
C ARG A 81 -0.96 11.67 5.54
N SER A 82 -0.85 11.78 6.86
CA SER A 82 -2.02 11.74 7.75
C SER A 82 -3.05 12.81 7.36
N GLY A 83 -4.34 12.44 7.43
CA GLY A 83 -5.48 13.29 7.11
C GLY A 83 -5.98 13.21 5.68
N ILE A 84 -5.24 12.59 4.75
CA ILE A 84 -5.72 12.41 3.38
C ILE A 84 -6.82 11.35 3.33
N VAL A 85 -7.76 11.51 2.40
CA VAL A 85 -8.78 10.51 2.09
C VAL A 85 -8.36 9.82 0.80
N LEU A 86 -8.41 8.49 0.81
CA LEU A 86 -8.04 7.62 -0.30
C LEU A 86 -9.26 6.88 -0.79
N ASP A 87 -9.34 6.69 -2.10
CA ASP A 87 -10.23 5.73 -2.73
C ASP A 87 -9.38 4.54 -3.18
N LEU A 88 -9.73 3.34 -2.72
CA LEU A 88 -8.98 2.12 -3.05
C LEU A 88 -9.58 1.47 -4.30
N LEU A 89 -8.79 1.48 -5.38
CA LEU A 89 -9.12 0.91 -6.69
C LEU A 89 -8.75 -0.58 -6.82
#